data_AF-A0A376JUR8-F1
#
_entry.id   AF-A0A376JUR8-F1
#
_cell.length_a   1.000
_cell.length_b   1.000
_cell.length_c   1.000
_cell.angle_alpha   90.00
_cell.angle_beta   90.00
_cell.angle_gamma   90.00
#
_symmetry.space_group_name_H-M   'P 1'
#
loop_
_entity.id
_entity.type
_entity.pdbx_description
1 polymer ?
#
loop_
_entity_poly.entity_id
_entity_poly.type
_entity_poly.pdbx_seq_one_letter_code
_entity_poly.pdbx_strand_id
1 'polypeptide(L)'
;MIAITGATGQLGHYVIESLMKTVPASQIVAIVRNPAKAQALAAQGITVRQADYGDEAALTSALQGVEKTTADLFQRSGSTCPAAS
;
A
#
# COMPACT_ATOMS: atom_id res chain seq x y z
N MET A 1 -6.03 -8.12 -4.23
CA MET A 1 -5.90 -6.65 -4.03
C MET A 1 -4.67 -6.34 -3.17
N ILE A 2 -3.90 -5.28 -3.48
CA ILE A 2 -2.68 -4.90 -2.75
C ILE A 2 -2.95 -3.63 -1.94
N ALA A 3 -2.82 -3.69 -0.62
CA ALA A 3 -2.90 -2.51 0.24
C ALA A 3 -1.51 -1.95 0.55
N ILE A 4 -1.43 -0.63 0.43
CA ILE A 4 -0.24 0.15 0.75
C ILE A 4 -0.56 1.07 1.90
N THR A 5 -0.07 0.70 3.07
CA THR A 5 -0.17 1.54 4.26
C THR A 5 0.94 2.59 4.21
N GLY A 6 0.64 3.83 4.58
CA GLY A 6 1.64 4.91 4.50
C GLY A 6 2.02 5.29 3.08
N ALA A 7 1.11 5.10 2.11
CA ALA A 7 1.26 5.47 0.70
C ALA A 7 1.71 6.93 0.47
N THR A 8 1.43 7.83 1.42
CA THR A 8 1.84 9.25 1.37
C THR A 8 3.28 9.52 1.83
N GLY A 9 4.01 8.50 2.30
CA GLY A 9 5.44 8.61 2.64
C GLY A 9 6.34 8.38 1.42
N GLN A 10 7.64 8.70 1.54
CA GLN A 10 8.58 8.53 0.43
C GLN A 10 8.66 7.08 -0.06
N LEU A 11 8.73 6.11 0.85
CA LEU A 11 8.77 4.69 0.49
C LEU A 11 7.48 4.25 -0.22
N GLY A 12 6.32 4.65 0.31
CA GLY A 12 5.02 4.33 -0.26
C GLY A 12 4.88 4.84 -1.70
N HIS A 13 5.38 6.04 -1.97
CA HIS A 13 5.37 6.62 -3.30
C HIS A 13 6.17 5.78 -4.32
N TYR A 14 7.42 5.41 -4.00
CA TYR A 14 8.23 4.57 -4.87
C TYR A 14 7.65 3.16 -5.08
N VAL A 15 7.04 2.59 -4.04
CA VAL A 15 6.36 1.30 -4.13
C VAL A 15 5.15 1.39 -5.08
N ILE A 16 4.36 2.45 -5.00
CA ILE A 16 3.23 2.69 -5.91
C ILE A 16 3.72 2.83 -7.34
N GLU A 17 4.74 3.67 -7.59
CA GLU A 17 5.29 3.85 -8.94
C GLU A 17 5.82 2.53 -9.52
N SER A 18 6.45 1.69 -8.71
CA SER A 18 6.93 0.38 -9.14
C SER A 18 5.79 -0.61 -9.39
N LEU A 19 4.77 -0.60 -8.53
CA LEU A 19 3.59 -1.45 -8.69
C LEU A 19 2.75 -1.05 -9.90
N MET A 20 2.62 0.24 -10.20
CA MET A 20 1.89 0.70 -11.38
C MET A 20 2.49 0.19 -12.72
N LYS A 21 3.78 -0.18 -12.74
CA LYS A 21 4.43 -0.79 -13.92
C LYS A 21 4.05 -2.25 -14.13
N THR A 22 3.56 -2.92 -13.09
CA THR A 22 3.32 -4.38 -13.08
C THR A 22 1.87 -4.76 -12.80
N VAL A 23 1.11 -3.88 -12.14
CA VAL A 23 -0.24 -4.12 -11.64
C VAL A 23 -1.13 -2.90 -11.96
N PRO A 24 -2.37 -3.11 -12.42
CA PRO A 24 -3.29 -2.00 -12.67
C PRO A 24 -3.67 -1.26 -11.38
N ALA A 25 -3.85 0.06 -11.48
CA ALA A 25 -4.18 0.93 -10.34
C ALA A 25 -5.46 0.53 -9.59
N SER A 26 -6.42 -0.10 -10.27
CA SER A 26 -7.65 -0.63 -9.69
C SER A 26 -7.42 -1.76 -8.66
N GLN A 27 -6.27 -2.44 -8.70
CA GLN A 27 -5.90 -3.45 -7.72
C GLN A 27 -5.09 -2.90 -6.55
N ILE A 28 -4.74 -1.62 -6.59
CA ILE A 28 -3.94 -0.93 -5.57
C ILE A 28 -4.88 -0.16 -4.65
N VAL A 29 -4.75 -0.39 -3.35
CA VAL A 29 -5.47 0.29 -2.29
C VAL A 29 -4.49 1.07 -1.44
N ALA A 30 -4.51 2.39 -1.49
CA ALA A 30 -3.69 3.26 -0.65
C ALA A 30 -4.41 3.56 0.67
N ILE A 31 -3.89 3.04 1.78
CA ILE A 31 -4.39 3.32 3.13
C ILE A 31 -3.61 4.50 3.70
N VAL A 32 -4.32 5.59 3.98
CA VAL A 32 -3.73 6.88 4.38
C VAL A 32 -4.43 7.46 5.60
N ARG A 33 -3.67 8.15 6.44
CA ARG A 33 -4.24 8.89 7.58
C ARG A 33 -4.94 10.16 7.12
N ASN A 34 -4.33 10.85 6.14
CA ASN A 34 -4.86 12.09 5.59
C ASN A 34 -5.13 11.93 4.08
N PRO A 35 -6.41 11.88 3.66
CA PRO A 35 -6.78 11.70 2.26
C PRO A 35 -6.41 12.90 1.39
N ALA A 36 -6.26 14.11 1.95
CA ALA A 36 -5.84 15.29 1.19
C ALA A 36 -4.45 15.10 0.58
N LYS A 37 -3.53 14.42 1.30
CA LYS A 37 -2.19 14.09 0.79
C LYS A 37 -2.19 12.99 -0.28
N ALA A 38 -3.30 12.28 -0.43
CA ALA A 38 -3.45 11.16 -1.36
C ALA A 38 -4.26 11.53 -2.62
N GLN A 39 -4.61 12.80 -2.80
CA GLN A 39 -5.33 13.26 -4.01
C GLN A 39 -4.59 12.94 -5.30
N ALA A 40 -3.26 13.05 -5.30
CA ALA A 40 -2.43 12.65 -6.44
C ALA A 40 -2.57 11.16 -6.78
N LEU A 41 -2.72 10.29 -5.78
CA LEU A 41 -2.91 8.86 -5.97
C LEU A 41 -4.32 8.56 -6.49
N ALA A 42 -5.33 9.23 -5.95
CA ALA A 42 -6.70 9.11 -6.44
C ALA A 42 -6.82 9.54 -7.92
N ALA A 43 -6.10 10.61 -8.31
CA ALA A 43 -6.03 11.07 -9.70
C ALA A 43 -5.37 10.05 -10.65
N GLN A 44 -4.53 9.16 -10.13
CA GLN A 44 -3.92 8.04 -10.87
C GLN A 44 -4.85 6.81 -10.97
N GLY A 45 -6.08 6.89 -10.44
CA GLY A 45 -7.04 5.78 -10.44
C GLY A 45 -6.82 4.76 -9.33
N ILE A 46 -6.01 5.10 -8.32
CA ILE A 46 -5.76 4.24 -7.16
C ILE A 46 -6.90 4.39 -6.16
N THR A 47 -7.33 3.28 -5.55
CA THR A 47 -8.36 3.32 -4.51
C THR A 47 -7.75 3.87 -3.22
N VAL A 48 -8.19 5.03 -2.75
CA VAL A 48 -7.71 5.60 -1.49
C VAL A 48 -8.71 5.31 -0.37
N ARG A 49 -8.23 4.72 0.73
CA ARG A 49 -9.00 4.48 1.96
C ARG A 49 -8.38 5.22 3.12
N GLN A 50 -9.20 5.88 3.92
CA GLN A 50 -8.74 6.55 5.13
C GLN A 50 -8.80 5.60 6.32
N ALA A 51 -7.67 5.44 7.02
CA ALA A 51 -7.62 4.72 8.29
C ALA A 51 -6.49 5.27 9.15
N ASP A 52 -6.75 5.38 10.45
CA ASP A 52 -5.74 5.70 11.45
C ASP A 52 -5.20 4.42 12.07
N TYR A 53 -3.91 4.41 12.41
CA TYR A 53 -3.30 3.29 13.14
C TYR A 53 -3.85 3.17 14.56
N GLY A 54 -4.38 4.26 15.12
CA GLY A 54 -5.06 4.25 16.42
C GLY A 54 -6.49 3.72 16.39
N ASP A 55 -7.06 3.47 15.21
CA ASP A 55 -8.44 2.99 15.05
C ASP A 55 -8.46 1.62 14.38
N GLU A 56 -8.58 0.59 15.21
CA GLU A 56 -8.54 -0.81 14.82
C GLU A 56 -9.75 -1.19 13.94
N ALA A 57 -10.91 -0.56 14.15
CA ALA A 57 -12.11 -0.79 13.35
C ALA A 57 -11.96 -0.16 11.95
N ALA A 58 -11.39 1.06 11.88
CA ALA A 58 -11.07 1.71 10.61
C ALA A 58 -10.01 0.92 9.82
N LEU A 59 -8.97 0.42 10.48
CA LEU A 59 -7.96 -0.43 9.85
C LEU A 59 -8.55 -1.73 9.31
N THR A 60 -9.38 -2.40 10.11
CA THR A 60 -10.04 -3.66 9.69
C THR A 60 -10.92 -3.43 8.47
N SER A 61 -11.67 -2.33 8.46
CA SER A 61 -12.50 -1.94 7.31
C SER A 61 -11.65 -1.56 6.09
N ALA A 62 -10.52 -0.88 6.30
CA ALA A 62 -9.62 -0.50 5.21
C ALA A 62 -8.90 -1.71 4.60
N LEU A 63 -8.59 -2.74 5.40
CA LEU A 63 -7.94 -3.98 5.01
C LEU A 63 -8.90 -5.06 4.50
N GLN A 64 -10.23 -4.84 4.56
CA GLN A 64 -11.21 -5.77 4.00
C GLN A 64 -10.98 -6.00 2.50
N GLY A 65 -10.82 -7.28 2.12
CA GLY A 65 -10.60 -7.73 0.74
C GLY A 65 -9.15 -7.59 0.25
N VAL A 66 -8.22 -7.22 1.14
CA VAL A 66 -6.79 -7.10 0.82
C VAL A 66 -6.12 -8.47 0.96
N GLU A 67 -5.42 -8.90 -0.08
CA GLU A 67 -4.67 -10.16 -0.07
C GLU A 67 -3.19 -9.97 0.30
N LYS A 68 -2.64 -8.79 0.00
CA LYS A 68 -1.24 -8.45 0.25
C LYS A 68 -1.13 -7.05 0.81
N THR A 69 -0.31 -6.88 1.83
CA THR A 69 -0.04 -5.58 2.47
C THR A 69 1.44 -5.23 2.27
N THR A 70 1.83 -3.95 2.23
CA THR A 70 3.25 -3.55 2.08
C THR A 70 4.18 -4.19 3.12
N ALA A 71 3.72 -4.43 4.34
CA ALA A 71 4.50 -5.16 5.35
C ALA A 71 4.85 -6.60 4.90
N ASP A 72 3.90 -7.30 4.27
CA ASP A 72 4.11 -8.65 3.71
C ASP A 72 5.01 -8.62 2.46
N LEU A 73 4.78 -7.64 1.57
CA LEU A 73 5.58 -7.46 0.35
C LEU A 73 7.05 -7.14 0.66
N PHE A 74 7.33 -6.35 1.69
CA PHE A 74 8.70 -6.02 2.09
C PHE A 74 9.42 -7.25 2.66
N GLN A 75 8.75 -8.07 3.49
CA GLN A 75 9.35 -9.32 3.99
C GLN A 75 9.67 -10.31 2.88
N ARG A 76 8.84 -10.36 1.82
CA ARG A 76 9.09 -11.22 0.66
C ARG A 76 10.18 -10.69 -0.28
N SER A 77 10.29 -9.36 -0.39
CA SER A 77 11.39 -8.72 -1.12
C SER A 77 12.74 -8.92 -0.44
N GLY A 78 12.78 -9.21 0.87
CA GLY A 78 13.99 -9.53 1.62
C GLY A 78 14.46 -10.99 1.48
N SER A 79 13.69 -11.86 0.81
CA SER A 79 13.99 -13.31 0.74
C SER A 79 15.01 -13.71 -0.34
N THR A 80 15.69 -12.75 -0.98
CA THR A 80 16.85 -13.03 -1.86
C THR A 80 18.15 -12.58 -1.21
N CYS A 81 18.40 -13.00 0.03
CA CYS A 81 19.79 -13.23 0.46
C CYS A 81 20.05 -14.72 0.25
N PRO A 82 20.80 -15.15 -0.79
CA PRO A 82 21.33 -16.49 -0.80
C PRO A 82 22.21 -16.61 0.46
N ALA A 83 21.86 -17.56 1.33
CA ALA A 83 22.72 -17.92 2.44
C ALA A 83 24.11 -18.21 1.85
N ALA A 84 25.08 -17.37 2.21
CA ALA A 84 26.47 -17.62 1.91
C ALA A 84 26.85 -18.96 2.57
N SER A 85 27.24 -19.88 1.70
CA SER A 85 27.89 -21.16 1.99
C SER A 85 29.10 -21.03 2.91
#